data_AF-A0A534TBK8-F1
#
_entry.id   AF-A0A534TBK8-F1
#
_cell.length_a   1.000
_cell.length_b   1.000
_cell.length_c   1.000
_cell.angle_alpha   90.00
_cell.angle_beta   90.00
_cell.angle_gamma   90.00
#
_symmetry.space_group_name_H-M   'P 1'
#
loop_
_entity.id
_entity.type
_entity.pdbx_description
1 polymer ?
#
loop_
_entity_poly.entity_id
_entity_poly.type
_entity_poly.pdbx_seq_one_letter_code
_entity_poly.pdbx_strand_id
1 'polypeptide(L)'
;MSQGDPALSLALSPLLQPLRFATRAGVSRLNGLEDLVARVVEQARAYATAASAGPLDRLAASVRGFDAAGEEERRKAIAALVRELGALLPVPLEIAALAQGMSGAGGRLAPMSKEAAAAPKTPADPLSTPVIQLRGVGPAIAEKLEAKGLRTTGDLLLNLPRRYEDRRTPRTVAQAPVGERSVIAGKIVKAQEASGRRRRLEVLIRDQAGGTLVCIWFHYRPSFLQRFPLQAQAMVSGEVRQGYRGGGKVMHHPDVELLGPSGEPSGPRDDDSFGRVVPVYSDVEGIPPRTFRRIEKRAVDEYVRFVEDLLPEPVRKRRRLLTLPEALREAHFPEKFAEELARGVPGGQPRRRLAFEELFLVQLGLALRRRGVKVEPGISFRALPEAVDRIVSALPWPLTGAQQRAVIALADDMRKPEPMNRLLQGDVGSGKTAVALCAARIAVEDGYQAALMAPTEILAEQHARSLRMLLRGAQVHVELVSGSLSQRERDHAARLLRSGTAQIVVGTHALAEEATAFHRLGLAIIDEQHRFGVMTRA
;
A
#
# COMPACT_ATOMS: atom_id res chain seq x y z
N MET A 1 3.59 18.67 -19.41
CA MET A 1 4.90 19.01 -18.79
C MET A 1 5.79 17.79 -18.93
N SER A 2 6.99 17.97 -19.46
CA SER A 2 7.96 16.90 -19.77
C SER A 2 8.07 15.93 -18.59
N GLN A 3 7.78 14.64 -18.81
CA GLN A 3 8.21 13.62 -17.85
C GLN A 3 9.74 13.67 -17.84
N GLY A 4 10.33 14.10 -16.73
CA GLY A 4 11.78 14.14 -16.58
C GLY A 4 12.37 12.76 -16.83
N ASP A 5 13.59 12.72 -17.39
CA ASP A 5 14.32 11.48 -17.59
C ASP A 5 14.41 10.72 -16.25
N PRO A 6 13.92 9.47 -16.15
CA PRO A 6 13.92 8.70 -14.91
C PRO A 6 15.31 8.57 -14.28
N ALA A 7 16.37 8.46 -15.09
CA ALA A 7 17.74 8.35 -14.61
C ALA A 7 18.23 9.67 -13.99
N LEU A 8 17.91 10.79 -14.63
CA LEU A 8 18.23 12.13 -14.12
C LEU A 8 17.46 12.45 -12.83
N SER A 9 16.17 12.07 -12.78
CA SER A 9 15.35 12.24 -11.58
C SER A 9 15.90 11.43 -10.40
N LEU A 10 16.42 10.23 -10.63
CA LEU A 10 17.03 9.41 -9.60
C LEU A 10 18.35 10.02 -9.12
N ALA A 11 19.20 10.48 -10.04
CA ALA A 11 20.48 11.12 -9.73
C ALA A 11 20.31 12.39 -8.88
N LEU A 12 19.25 13.17 -9.09
CA LEU A 12 18.96 14.41 -8.35
C LEU A 12 18.18 14.20 -7.04
N SER A 13 17.65 13.00 -6.80
CA SER A 13 16.86 12.68 -5.60
C SER A 13 17.57 12.90 -4.24
N PRO A 14 18.91 12.80 -4.11
CA PRO A 14 19.60 13.10 -2.85
C PRO A 14 19.39 14.54 -2.34
N LEU A 15 19.04 15.49 -3.22
CA LEU A 15 18.77 16.88 -2.84
C LEU A 15 17.44 17.06 -2.11
N LEU A 16 16.52 16.09 -2.19
CA LEU A 16 15.21 16.18 -1.54
C LEU A 16 15.29 16.07 -0.02
N GLN A 17 16.26 15.31 0.52
CA GLN A 17 16.40 15.10 1.96
C GLN A 17 16.85 16.37 2.72
N PRO A 18 17.90 17.10 2.29
CA PRO A 18 18.25 18.40 2.86
C PRO A 18 17.10 19.40 2.77
N LEU A 19 16.36 19.43 1.65
CA LEU A 19 15.21 20.31 1.49
C LEU A 19 14.06 19.97 2.44
N ARG A 20 13.80 18.68 2.69
CA ARG A 20 12.87 18.22 3.74
C ARG A 20 13.35 18.55 5.15
N PHE A 21 14.66 18.59 5.37
CA PHE A 21 15.20 19.05 6.63
C PHE A 21 14.93 20.55 6.81
N ALA A 22 15.12 21.35 5.75
CA ALA A 22 14.84 22.80 5.76
C ALA A 22 13.37 23.12 6.07
N THR A 23 12.40 22.31 5.62
CA THR A 23 10.97 22.53 5.94
C THR A 23 10.65 22.34 7.42
N ARG A 24 11.42 21.52 8.15
CA ARG A 24 11.16 21.19 9.57
C ARG A 24 12.03 21.98 10.54
N ALA A 25 13.31 22.12 10.22
CA ALA A 25 14.34 22.67 11.10
C ALA A 25 14.71 24.13 10.77
N GLY A 26 14.17 24.68 9.68
CA GLY A 26 14.51 26.00 9.16
C GLY A 26 15.80 25.99 8.34
N VAL A 27 15.90 26.98 7.45
CA VAL A 27 16.99 27.11 6.47
C VAL A 27 18.35 27.44 7.11
N SER A 28 18.35 28.09 8.27
CA SER A 28 19.56 28.50 9.00
C SER A 28 20.38 27.35 9.58
N ARG A 29 19.79 26.17 9.75
CA ARG A 29 20.46 24.98 10.28
C ARG A 29 21.06 24.07 9.21
N LEU A 30 20.92 24.45 7.95
CA LEU A 30 21.39 23.67 6.82
C LEU A 30 22.78 24.20 6.43
N ASN A 31 23.79 23.34 6.47
CA ASN A 31 25.18 23.65 6.14
C ASN A 31 25.75 22.57 5.21
N GLY A 32 26.72 22.93 4.37
CA GLY A 32 27.34 22.02 3.40
C GLY A 32 26.43 21.71 2.21
N LEU A 33 25.45 22.59 1.94
CA LEU A 33 24.54 22.41 0.80
C LEU A 33 25.27 22.61 -0.52
N GLU A 34 26.25 23.52 -0.55
CA GLU A 34 27.02 23.85 -1.75
C GLU A 34 27.76 22.63 -2.28
N ASP A 35 28.53 21.97 -1.40
CA ASP A 35 29.30 20.78 -1.73
C ASP A 35 28.39 19.62 -2.14
N LEU A 36 27.24 19.48 -1.49
CA LEU A 36 26.28 18.43 -1.82
C LEU A 36 25.66 18.66 -3.20
N VAL A 37 25.20 19.88 -3.49
CA VAL A 37 24.63 20.23 -4.80
C VAL A 37 25.68 20.09 -5.89
N ALA A 38 26.92 20.53 -5.66
CA ALA A 38 28.00 20.40 -6.62
C ALA A 38 28.27 18.93 -6.99
N ARG A 39 28.41 18.05 -5.99
CA ARG A 39 28.61 16.60 -6.22
C ARG A 39 27.43 15.95 -6.95
N VAL A 40 26.20 16.25 -6.52
CA VAL A 40 25.00 15.65 -7.10
C VAL A 40 24.77 16.14 -8.53
N VAL A 41 25.02 17.42 -8.82
CA VAL A 41 24.93 17.97 -10.19
C VAL A 41 26.01 17.35 -11.09
N GLU A 42 27.23 17.15 -10.61
CA GLU A 42 28.30 16.50 -11.37
C GLU A 42 27.91 15.06 -11.76
N GLN A 43 27.42 14.27 -10.82
CA GLN A 43 26.92 12.92 -11.07
C GLN A 43 25.72 12.90 -12.03
N ALA A 44 24.82 13.90 -11.92
CA ALA A 44 23.65 14.02 -12.78
C ALA A 44 23.99 14.40 -14.23
N ARG A 45 25.18 14.98 -14.52
CA ARG A 45 25.59 15.33 -15.89
C ARG A 45 25.76 14.11 -16.80
N ALA A 46 26.12 12.96 -16.24
CA ALA A 46 26.21 11.70 -17.00
C ALA A 46 24.87 11.27 -17.63
N TYR A 47 23.75 11.78 -17.08
CA TYR A 47 22.39 11.50 -17.52
C TYR A 47 21.70 12.73 -18.14
N ALA A 48 22.46 13.80 -18.42
CA ALA A 48 21.90 15.03 -18.95
C ALA A 48 21.67 14.96 -20.48
N THR A 49 20.55 15.51 -20.92
CA THR A 49 20.28 15.80 -22.32
C THR A 49 20.55 17.27 -22.61
N ALA A 50 20.58 17.67 -23.89
CA ALA A 50 20.71 19.08 -24.26
C ALA A 50 19.65 19.99 -23.62
N ALA A 51 18.46 19.45 -23.31
CA ALA A 51 17.38 20.18 -22.65
C ALA A 51 17.56 20.33 -21.12
N SER A 52 18.31 19.42 -20.47
CA SER A 52 18.53 19.45 -19.01
C SER A 52 19.88 20.03 -18.58
N ALA A 53 20.81 20.26 -19.50
CA ALA A 53 22.11 20.89 -19.22
C ALA A 53 21.96 22.30 -18.61
N GLY A 54 21.12 23.15 -19.21
CA GLY A 54 20.89 24.52 -18.71
C GLY A 54 20.28 24.60 -17.30
N PRO A 55 19.20 23.85 -17.00
CA PRO A 55 18.68 23.76 -15.63
C PRO A 55 19.68 23.20 -14.61
N LEU A 56 20.52 22.22 -14.96
CA LEU A 56 21.56 21.68 -14.06
C LEU A 56 22.60 22.74 -13.69
N ASP A 57 23.01 23.58 -14.65
CA ASP A 57 23.95 24.68 -14.39
C ASP A 57 23.34 25.74 -13.46
N ARG A 58 22.05 26.06 -13.65
CA ARG A 58 21.32 26.98 -12.75
C ARG A 58 21.12 26.40 -11.35
N LEU A 59 20.97 25.09 -11.24
CA LEU A 59 20.84 24.38 -9.97
C LEU A 59 22.11 24.54 -9.12
N ALA A 60 23.29 24.32 -9.72
CA ALA A 60 24.57 24.58 -9.06
C ALA A 60 24.80 26.07 -8.75
N ALA A 61 24.35 26.98 -9.63
CA ALA A 61 24.44 28.42 -9.38
C ALA A 61 23.55 28.91 -8.24
N SER A 62 22.40 28.27 -8.02
CA SER A 62 21.38 28.71 -7.06
C SER A 62 21.81 28.69 -5.59
N VAL A 63 22.86 27.94 -5.27
CA VAL A 63 23.38 27.77 -3.90
C VAL A 63 24.75 28.39 -3.68
N ARG A 64 25.35 29.07 -4.67
CA ARG A 64 26.69 29.67 -4.49
C ARG A 64 26.69 30.68 -3.32
N GLY A 65 27.59 30.49 -2.37
CA GLY A 65 27.71 31.35 -1.19
C GLY A 65 26.62 31.12 -0.13
N PHE A 66 25.77 30.10 -0.27
CA PHE A 66 24.76 29.71 0.71
C PHE A 66 25.32 29.50 2.12
N ASP A 67 26.46 28.81 2.26
CA ASP A 67 27.02 28.47 3.56
C ASP A 67 27.61 29.71 4.28
N ALA A 68 27.99 30.75 3.52
CA ALA A 68 28.47 32.03 4.06
C ALA A 68 27.37 33.11 4.20
N ALA A 69 26.17 32.87 3.65
CA ALA A 69 25.09 33.85 3.55
C ALA A 69 24.23 33.97 4.82
N GLY A 70 23.61 35.14 4.99
CA GLY A 70 22.62 35.39 6.04
C GLY A 70 21.29 34.65 5.83
N GLU A 71 20.44 34.57 6.86
CA GLU A 71 19.21 33.75 6.80
C GLU A 71 18.26 34.12 5.65
N GLU A 72 18.14 35.41 5.32
CA GLU A 72 17.28 35.87 4.22
C GLU A 72 17.81 35.46 2.84
N GLU A 73 19.12 35.55 2.64
CA GLU A 73 19.81 35.13 1.41
C GLU A 73 19.77 33.61 1.25
N ARG A 74 19.95 32.86 2.36
CA ARG A 74 19.79 31.41 2.36
C ARG A 74 18.38 30.98 1.96
N ARG A 75 17.33 31.68 2.43
CA ARG A 75 15.94 31.42 2.00
C ARG A 75 15.74 31.69 0.50
N LYS A 76 16.31 32.77 -0.04
CA LYS A 76 16.26 33.08 -1.48
C LYS A 76 16.96 32.01 -2.31
N ALA A 77 18.12 31.54 -1.85
CA ALA A 77 18.87 30.46 -2.49
C ALA A 77 18.09 29.13 -2.50
N ILE A 78 17.47 28.73 -1.38
CA ILE A 78 16.62 27.52 -1.34
C ILE A 78 15.39 27.67 -2.25
N ALA A 79 14.74 28.85 -2.27
CA ALA A 79 13.61 29.08 -3.16
C ALA A 79 14.01 28.97 -4.64
N ALA A 80 15.20 29.47 -5.00
CA ALA A 80 15.77 29.31 -6.35
C ALA A 80 16.11 27.85 -6.66
N LEU A 81 16.75 27.15 -5.73
CA LEU A 81 17.09 25.72 -5.85
C LEU A 81 15.84 24.86 -6.09
N VAL A 82 14.77 25.07 -5.31
CA VAL A 82 13.52 24.33 -5.44
C VAL A 82 12.82 24.60 -6.78
N ARG A 83 12.89 25.83 -7.30
CA ARG A 83 12.34 26.16 -8.63
C ARG A 83 13.08 25.44 -9.75
N GLU A 84 14.41 25.46 -9.74
CA GLU A 84 15.20 24.76 -10.76
C GLU A 84 15.07 23.23 -10.63
N LEU A 85 15.00 22.71 -9.41
CA LEU A 85 14.77 21.28 -9.17
C LEU A 85 13.39 20.83 -9.68
N GLY A 86 12.36 21.66 -9.50
CA GLY A 86 11.00 21.40 -10.00
C GLY A 86 10.88 21.41 -11.53
N ALA A 87 11.84 21.99 -12.24
CA ALA A 87 11.92 21.91 -13.69
C ALA A 87 12.52 20.57 -14.18
N LEU A 88 13.27 19.87 -13.33
CA LEU A 88 13.99 18.64 -13.66
C LEU A 88 13.32 17.37 -13.13
N LEU A 89 12.62 17.45 -11.99
CA LEU A 89 11.89 16.33 -11.41
C LEU A 89 10.63 16.77 -10.65
N PRO A 90 9.65 15.86 -10.45
CA PRO A 90 8.51 16.13 -9.59
C PRO A 90 8.95 16.33 -8.13
N VAL A 91 8.80 17.56 -7.62
CA VAL A 91 9.12 17.93 -6.24
C VAL A 91 7.87 17.83 -5.35
N PRO A 92 7.91 17.13 -4.20
CA PRO A 92 6.80 17.08 -3.25
C PRO A 92 6.30 18.46 -2.80
N LEU A 93 4.99 18.61 -2.59
CA LEU A 93 4.34 19.88 -2.22
C LEU A 93 4.95 20.54 -0.97
N GLU A 94 5.35 19.73 0.01
CA GLU A 94 6.02 20.18 1.23
C GLU A 94 7.33 20.93 0.94
N ILE A 95 8.09 20.51 -0.07
CA ILE A 95 9.33 21.16 -0.50
C ILE A 95 9.02 22.34 -1.42
N ALA A 96 8.01 22.22 -2.30
CA ALA A 96 7.58 23.29 -3.19
C ALA A 96 7.13 24.55 -2.41
N ALA A 97 6.58 24.38 -1.20
CA ALA A 97 6.22 25.48 -0.30
C ALA A 97 7.41 26.37 0.09
N LEU A 98 8.65 25.84 0.11
CA LEU A 98 9.86 26.63 0.37
C LEU A 98 10.10 27.70 -0.70
N ALA A 99 9.63 27.49 -1.93
CA ALA A 99 9.72 28.48 -3.00
C ALA A 99 8.69 29.62 -2.87
N GLN A 100 7.64 29.42 -2.07
CA GLN A 100 6.53 30.38 -1.89
C GLN A 100 6.70 31.27 -0.64
N GLY A 101 7.65 30.98 0.25
CA GLY A 101 7.88 31.68 1.52
C GLY A 101 8.46 33.09 1.44
N MET A 102 8.20 33.84 0.36
CA MET A 102 8.61 35.25 0.21
C MET A 102 7.44 36.21 0.42
N SER A 103 7.02 36.39 1.68
CA SER A 103 6.59 37.69 2.24
C SER A 103 6.25 37.51 3.72
N GLY A 104 6.92 38.27 4.58
CA GLY A 104 6.62 38.34 6.00
C GLY A 104 5.63 39.48 6.31
N ALA A 105 5.03 39.37 7.50
CA ALA A 105 4.32 40.37 8.29
C ALA A 105 2.80 40.58 8.04
N GLY A 106 2.04 40.03 8.98
CA GLY A 106 0.77 40.52 9.56
C GLY A 106 -0.15 41.42 8.72
N GLY A 107 -1.32 40.89 8.36
CA GLY A 107 -2.43 41.74 7.92
C GLY A 107 -3.62 40.95 7.36
N ARG A 108 -4.69 40.89 8.14
CA ARG A 108 -6.11 40.70 7.77
C ARG A 108 -6.41 40.13 6.37
N LEU A 109 -7.00 38.93 6.34
CA LEU A 109 -7.74 38.41 5.20
C LEU A 109 -9.00 39.24 4.94
N ALA A 110 -9.00 39.97 3.81
CA ALA A 110 -10.19 40.33 3.06
C ALA A 110 -9.85 40.32 1.55
N PRO A 111 -10.83 40.05 0.67
CA PRO A 111 -10.60 39.27 -0.56
C PRO A 111 -10.32 40.14 -1.78
N MET A 112 -9.42 39.68 -2.65
CA MET A 112 -9.24 40.17 -4.02
C MET A 112 -9.28 38.95 -4.93
N SER A 113 -10.43 38.70 -5.57
CA SER A 113 -10.89 39.24 -6.86
C SER A 113 -10.63 38.22 -7.96
N LYS A 114 -11.74 37.83 -8.60
CA LYS A 114 -11.83 36.97 -9.78
C LYS A 114 -10.94 37.52 -10.90
N GLU A 115 -10.56 36.60 -11.78
CA GLU A 115 -9.93 36.84 -13.09
C GLU A 115 -8.39 36.95 -13.10
N ALA A 116 -7.72 35.79 -13.09
CA ALA A 116 -6.73 35.45 -14.11
C ALA A 116 -6.25 34.00 -13.91
N ALA A 117 -6.54 33.15 -14.90
CA ALA A 117 -5.81 31.94 -15.33
C ALA A 117 -6.78 30.84 -15.80
N ALA A 118 -7.43 31.09 -16.93
CA ALA A 118 -8.02 30.04 -17.75
C ALA A 118 -6.92 29.38 -18.58
N ALA A 119 -6.24 28.39 -18.01
CA ALA A 119 -5.69 27.25 -18.76
C ALA A 119 -6.83 26.22 -18.90
N PRO A 120 -6.85 25.36 -19.94
CA PRO A 120 -8.02 24.53 -20.23
C PRO A 120 -8.30 23.63 -19.02
N LYS A 121 -9.41 23.88 -18.34
CA LYS A 121 -9.93 23.00 -17.29
C LYS A 121 -10.36 21.72 -17.97
N THR A 122 -9.46 20.73 -18.06
CA THR A 122 -9.89 19.35 -17.92
C THR A 122 -10.78 19.33 -16.68
N PRO A 123 -12.03 18.83 -16.74
CA PRO A 123 -12.87 18.81 -15.55
C PRO A 123 -12.06 18.08 -14.47
N ALA A 124 -11.75 18.78 -13.37
CA ALA A 124 -11.04 18.17 -12.26
C ALA A 124 -11.83 16.91 -11.89
N ASP A 125 -11.18 15.74 -11.95
CA ASP A 125 -11.83 14.46 -11.66
C ASP A 125 -12.59 14.62 -10.34
N PRO A 126 -13.94 14.52 -10.34
CA PRO A 126 -14.73 14.71 -9.14
C PRO A 126 -14.29 13.79 -8.01
N LEU A 127 -13.70 12.62 -8.30
CA LEU A 127 -13.19 11.69 -7.31
C LEU A 127 -11.89 12.17 -6.64
N SER A 128 -11.12 13.02 -7.32
CA SER A 128 -9.91 13.66 -6.78
C SER A 128 -10.21 14.85 -5.85
N THR A 129 -11.49 15.18 -5.64
CA THR A 129 -11.92 16.28 -4.76
C THR A 129 -11.39 16.08 -3.34
N PRO A 130 -10.63 17.04 -2.77
CA PRO A 130 -10.13 16.93 -1.40
C PRO A 130 -11.25 16.80 -0.37
N VAL A 131 -11.06 15.95 0.65
CA VAL A 131 -12.10 15.69 1.69
C VAL A 131 -12.53 16.95 2.45
N ILE A 132 -11.67 17.96 2.56
CA ILE A 132 -11.99 19.24 3.21
C ILE A 132 -13.09 20.03 2.48
N GLN A 133 -13.32 19.75 1.19
CA GLN A 133 -14.40 20.38 0.42
C GLN A 133 -15.75 19.71 0.66
N LEU A 134 -15.79 18.54 1.31
CA LEU A 134 -17.03 17.91 1.71
C LEU A 134 -17.70 18.70 2.83
N ARG A 135 -18.99 18.98 2.66
CA ARG A 135 -19.78 19.64 3.69
C ARG A 135 -19.72 18.84 4.98
N GLY A 136 -19.40 19.50 6.09
CA GLY A 136 -19.29 18.87 7.41
C GLY A 136 -17.90 18.31 7.75
N VAL A 137 -16.93 18.42 6.84
CA VAL A 137 -15.51 18.18 7.10
C VAL A 137 -14.81 19.52 7.32
N GLY A 138 -14.54 19.86 8.58
CA GLY A 138 -13.70 21.01 8.92
C GLY A 138 -12.20 20.69 8.87
N PRO A 139 -11.30 21.69 8.97
CA PRO A 139 -9.85 21.49 8.89
C PRO A 139 -9.32 20.40 9.84
N ALA A 140 -9.78 20.40 11.09
CA ALA A 140 -9.37 19.42 12.10
C ALA A 140 -9.87 17.98 11.81
N ILE A 141 -10.97 17.83 11.06
CA ILE A 141 -11.46 16.51 10.64
C ILE A 141 -10.67 16.06 9.40
N ALA A 142 -10.41 16.98 8.46
CA ALA A 142 -9.61 16.71 7.26
C ALA A 142 -8.20 16.22 7.62
N GLU A 143 -7.52 16.87 8.57
CA GLU A 143 -6.19 16.47 9.04
C GLU A 143 -6.18 15.03 9.60
N LYS A 144 -7.21 14.66 10.37
CA LYS A 144 -7.37 13.30 10.93
C LYS A 144 -7.68 12.25 9.87
N LEU A 145 -8.48 12.60 8.86
CA LEU A 145 -8.75 11.73 7.71
C LEU A 145 -7.49 11.51 6.88
N GLU A 146 -6.73 12.58 6.64
CA GLU A 146 -5.47 12.54 5.91
C GLU A 146 -4.40 11.72 6.65
N ALA A 147 -4.33 11.80 7.98
CA ALA A 147 -3.45 10.94 8.79
C ALA A 147 -3.74 9.44 8.61
N LYS A 148 -4.97 9.09 8.22
CA LYS A 148 -5.38 7.72 7.86
C LYS A 148 -5.22 7.41 6.36
N GLY A 149 -4.75 8.36 5.57
CA GLY A 149 -4.60 8.24 4.12
C GLY A 149 -5.87 8.54 3.33
N LEU A 150 -6.92 9.08 3.96
CA LEU A 150 -8.18 9.45 3.30
C LEU A 150 -8.13 10.92 2.88
N ARG A 151 -7.61 11.21 1.68
CA ARG A 151 -7.34 12.58 1.21
C ARG A 151 -8.41 13.09 0.26
N THR A 152 -9.00 12.19 -0.52
CA THR A 152 -9.94 12.51 -1.60
C THR A 152 -11.30 11.83 -1.40
N THR A 153 -12.31 12.27 -2.13
CA THR A 153 -13.62 11.60 -2.18
C THR A 153 -13.52 10.16 -2.70
N GLY A 154 -12.61 9.89 -3.64
CA GLY A 154 -12.33 8.54 -4.11
C GLY A 154 -11.79 7.63 -3.00
N ASP A 155 -10.90 8.16 -2.15
CA ASP A 155 -10.37 7.41 -1.01
C ASP A 155 -11.49 7.02 -0.02
N LEU A 156 -12.46 7.91 0.21
CA LEU A 156 -13.63 7.60 1.05
C LEU A 156 -14.50 6.50 0.43
N LEU A 157 -14.78 6.59 -0.88
CA LEU A 157 -15.57 5.56 -1.57
C LEU A 157 -14.90 4.17 -1.56
N LEU A 158 -13.57 4.12 -1.51
CA LEU A 158 -12.80 2.87 -1.43
C LEU A 158 -12.49 2.44 0.00
N ASN A 159 -12.81 3.26 1.01
CA ASN A 159 -12.70 2.91 2.42
C ASN A 159 -13.91 2.05 2.85
N LEU A 160 -13.90 0.79 2.44
CA LEU A 160 -15.01 -0.14 2.67
C LEU A 160 -15.24 -0.46 4.16
N PRO A 161 -16.49 -0.73 4.59
CA PRO A 161 -16.78 -1.18 5.95
C PRO A 161 -16.14 -2.53 6.29
N ARG A 162 -15.60 -2.66 7.52
CA ARG A 162 -15.02 -3.91 8.04
C ARG A 162 -16.09 -4.96 8.33
N ARG A 163 -17.22 -4.53 8.89
CA ARG A 163 -18.36 -5.37 9.25
C ARG A 163 -19.66 -4.57 9.17
N TYR A 164 -20.78 -5.25 9.35
CA TYR A 164 -22.11 -4.65 9.43
C TYR A 164 -22.77 -5.00 10.75
N GLU A 165 -23.58 -4.10 11.28
CA GLU A 165 -24.40 -4.31 12.46
C GLU A 165 -25.87 -4.32 12.04
N ASP A 166 -26.59 -5.42 12.27
CA ASP A 166 -28.02 -5.46 12.01
C ASP A 166 -28.79 -4.75 13.12
N ARG A 167 -29.34 -3.57 12.80
CA ARG A 167 -30.12 -2.76 13.73
C ARG A 167 -31.61 -2.72 13.39
N ARG A 168 -32.09 -3.70 12.60
CA ARG A 168 -33.51 -3.84 12.22
C ARG A 168 -34.35 -4.53 13.30
N THR A 169 -33.74 -5.48 14.02
CA THR A 169 -34.43 -6.36 14.98
C THR A 169 -33.96 -6.08 16.41
N PRO A 170 -34.60 -5.14 17.12
CA PRO A 170 -34.28 -4.90 18.53
C PRO A 170 -34.58 -6.15 19.36
N ARG A 171 -33.65 -6.49 20.25
CA ARG A 171 -33.81 -7.58 21.22
C ARG A 171 -34.41 -7.03 22.51
N THR A 172 -35.07 -7.90 23.29
CA THR A 172 -35.38 -7.58 24.68
C THR A 172 -34.09 -7.57 25.51
N VAL A 173 -34.09 -6.86 26.64
CA VAL A 173 -32.99 -6.83 27.60
C VAL A 173 -32.65 -8.25 28.05
N ALA A 174 -33.65 -9.12 28.25
CA ALA A 174 -33.41 -10.52 28.63
C ALA A 174 -32.63 -11.28 27.55
N GLN A 175 -33.00 -11.12 26.27
CA GLN A 175 -32.40 -11.80 25.12
C GLN A 175 -31.03 -11.25 24.70
N ALA A 176 -30.62 -10.10 25.20
CA ALA A 176 -29.37 -9.45 24.82
C ALA A 176 -28.15 -10.08 25.53
N PRO A 177 -27.28 -10.87 24.86
CA PRO A 177 -26.18 -11.56 25.52
C PRO A 177 -25.12 -10.59 26.07
N VAL A 178 -24.56 -10.91 27.23
CA VAL A 178 -23.48 -10.13 27.86
C VAL A 178 -22.18 -10.35 27.10
N GLY A 179 -21.44 -9.29 26.82
CA GLY A 179 -20.21 -9.29 26.03
C GLY A 179 -20.44 -9.03 24.54
N GLU A 180 -21.69 -8.98 24.08
CA GLU A 180 -22.02 -8.72 22.68
C GLU A 180 -22.64 -7.33 22.48
N ARG A 181 -22.51 -6.80 21.26
CA ARG A 181 -23.28 -5.62 20.86
C ARG A 181 -24.71 -6.03 20.55
N SER A 182 -25.67 -5.38 21.20
CA SER A 182 -27.10 -5.60 20.96
C SER A 182 -27.81 -4.27 20.75
N VAL A 183 -28.89 -4.34 19.95
CA VAL A 183 -29.83 -3.24 19.80
C VAL A 183 -31.04 -3.52 20.68
N ILE A 184 -31.42 -2.56 21.52
CA ILE A 184 -32.56 -2.67 22.44
C ILE A 184 -33.46 -1.46 22.24
N ALA A 185 -34.76 -1.69 22.10
CA ALA A 185 -35.76 -0.63 22.02
C ALA A 185 -36.60 -0.61 23.31
N GLY A 186 -36.88 0.58 23.83
CA GLY A 186 -37.65 0.74 25.06
C GLY A 186 -37.94 2.19 25.44
N LYS A 187 -38.68 2.37 26.52
CA LYS A 187 -39.02 3.69 27.06
C LYS A 187 -37.95 4.18 28.02
N ILE A 188 -37.62 5.46 27.94
CA ILE A 188 -36.78 6.13 28.93
C ILE A 188 -37.59 6.30 30.22
N VAL A 189 -37.26 5.52 31.24
CA VAL A 189 -37.95 5.55 32.54
C VAL A 189 -37.28 6.51 33.51
N LYS A 190 -35.97 6.72 33.36
CA LYS A 190 -35.20 7.61 34.22
C LYS A 190 -34.01 8.17 33.46
N ALA A 191 -33.71 9.45 33.63
CA ALA A 191 -32.47 10.07 33.17
C ALA A 191 -31.95 10.97 34.31
N GLN A 192 -30.79 10.65 34.86
CA GLN A 192 -30.24 11.40 36.00
C GLN A 192 -28.72 11.52 35.92
N GLU A 193 -28.20 12.59 36.48
CA GLU A 193 -26.77 12.68 36.78
C GLU A 193 -26.50 11.97 38.11
N ALA A 194 -25.62 10.97 38.07
CA ALA A 194 -25.15 10.31 39.28
C ALA A 194 -23.81 10.93 39.70
N SER A 195 -23.82 11.61 40.85
CA SER A 195 -22.62 12.16 41.48
C SER A 195 -22.05 11.14 42.48
N GLY A 196 -21.04 10.39 42.05
CA GLY A 196 -20.15 9.63 42.93
C GLY A 196 -18.71 10.18 42.86
N ARG A 197 -17.69 9.32 42.97
CA ARG A 197 -16.27 9.72 42.79
C ARG A 197 -15.96 10.36 41.41
N ARG A 198 -16.80 10.09 40.40
CA ARG A 198 -16.80 10.74 39.08
C ARG A 198 -18.24 10.98 38.62
N ARG A 199 -18.49 12.13 37.99
CA ARG A 199 -19.79 12.51 37.40
C ARG A 199 -20.09 11.60 36.22
N ARG A 200 -21.29 11.01 36.19
CA ARG A 200 -21.76 10.18 35.08
C ARG A 200 -23.24 10.41 34.83
N LEU A 201 -23.67 10.24 33.59
CA LEU A 201 -25.08 10.25 33.21
C LEU A 201 -25.59 8.81 33.17
N GLU A 202 -26.67 8.54 33.87
CA GLU A 202 -27.36 7.25 33.85
C GLU A 202 -28.76 7.43 33.26
N VAL A 203 -29.04 6.68 32.18
CA VAL A 203 -30.36 6.63 31.55
C VAL A 203 -30.88 5.20 31.67
N LEU A 204 -32.00 5.01 32.36
CA LEU A 204 -32.68 3.73 32.51
C LEU A 204 -33.68 3.56 31.39
N ILE A 205 -33.51 2.51 30.60
CA ILE A 205 -34.42 2.12 29.53
C ILE A 205 -35.15 0.85 29.95
N ARG A 206 -36.48 0.85 29.82
CA ARG A 206 -37.32 -0.32 30.02
C ARG A 206 -37.85 -0.82 28.68
N ASP A 207 -37.56 -2.07 28.36
CA ASP A 207 -38.07 -2.69 27.14
C ASP A 207 -39.57 -3.03 27.24
N GLN A 208 -40.14 -3.55 26.15
CA GLN A 208 -41.54 -3.96 26.10
C GLN A 208 -41.85 -5.19 26.99
N ALA A 209 -40.86 -6.01 27.30
CA ALA A 209 -41.00 -7.18 28.17
C ALA A 209 -40.83 -6.86 29.67
N GLY A 210 -40.60 -5.58 30.02
CA GLY A 210 -40.40 -5.11 31.39
C GLY A 210 -38.95 -5.19 31.90
N GLY A 211 -38.02 -5.69 31.10
CA GLY A 211 -36.58 -5.72 31.40
C GLY A 211 -35.98 -4.31 31.46
N THR A 212 -34.98 -4.11 32.32
CA THR A 212 -34.33 -2.81 32.51
C THR A 212 -32.85 -2.82 32.14
N LEU A 213 -32.44 -1.82 31.36
CA LEU A 213 -31.08 -1.59 30.92
C LEU A 213 -30.61 -0.21 31.42
N VAL A 214 -29.40 -0.14 31.98
CA VAL A 214 -28.79 1.14 32.36
C VAL A 214 -27.77 1.56 31.31
N CYS A 215 -28.00 2.68 30.65
CA CYS A 215 -27.04 3.31 29.76
C CYS A 215 -26.21 4.34 30.52
N ILE A 216 -24.89 4.28 30.41
CA ILE A 216 -23.95 5.08 31.22
C ILE A 216 -22.99 5.87 30.31
N TRP A 217 -22.89 7.18 30.53
CA TRP A 217 -21.87 8.04 29.90
C TRP A 217 -20.98 8.69 30.95
N PHE A 218 -19.66 8.51 30.81
CA PHE A 218 -18.66 9.11 31.72
C PHE A 218 -18.19 10.51 31.27
N HIS A 219 -18.33 10.83 29.98
CA HIS A 219 -17.90 12.08 29.38
C HIS A 219 -19.04 12.65 28.54
N TYR A 220 -19.86 13.53 29.13
CA TYR A 220 -21.01 14.15 28.46
C TYR A 220 -21.06 15.66 28.73
N ARG A 221 -21.67 16.41 27.81
CA ARG A 221 -21.99 17.82 28.02
C ARG A 221 -23.34 17.91 28.75
N PRO A 222 -23.56 18.87 29.67
CA PRO A 222 -24.84 18.99 30.38
C PRO A 222 -26.07 19.06 29.45
N SER A 223 -25.92 19.70 28.27
CA SER A 223 -26.97 19.75 27.24
C SER A 223 -27.38 18.39 26.70
N PHE A 224 -26.56 17.35 26.85
CA PHE A 224 -26.87 16.00 26.43
C PHE A 224 -28.02 15.37 27.24
N LEU A 225 -28.22 15.79 28.50
CA LEU A 225 -29.35 15.35 29.32
C LEU A 225 -30.70 15.69 28.67
N GLN A 226 -30.79 16.85 28.02
CA GLN A 226 -32.01 17.34 27.37
C GLN A 226 -32.47 16.43 26.22
N ARG A 227 -31.59 15.55 25.73
CA ARG A 227 -31.89 14.56 24.69
C ARG A 227 -32.64 13.33 25.22
N PHE A 228 -32.91 13.23 26.53
CA PHE A 228 -33.55 12.07 27.14
C PHE A 228 -34.85 12.44 27.89
N PRO A 229 -35.90 12.89 27.17
CA PRO A 229 -37.20 13.12 27.78
C PRO A 229 -37.77 11.83 28.37
N LEU A 230 -38.35 11.92 29.56
CA LEU A 230 -39.00 10.79 30.22
C LEU A 230 -40.17 10.28 29.36
N GLN A 231 -40.42 8.97 29.40
CA GLN A 231 -41.44 8.25 28.62
C GLN A 231 -41.23 8.23 27.10
N ALA A 232 -40.23 8.94 26.57
CA ALA A 232 -39.91 8.84 25.16
C ALA A 232 -39.41 7.44 24.80
N GLN A 233 -39.81 6.98 23.62
CA GLN A 233 -39.30 5.75 23.03
C GLN A 233 -37.89 5.99 22.52
N ALA A 234 -36.98 5.07 22.82
CA ALA A 234 -35.59 5.16 22.42
C ALA A 234 -35.09 3.79 21.95
N MET A 235 -34.23 3.82 20.95
CA MET A 235 -33.45 2.66 20.53
C MET A 235 -31.98 2.90 20.89
N VAL A 236 -31.36 1.89 21.52
CA VAL A 236 -29.96 1.93 21.94
C VAL A 236 -29.17 0.79 21.34
N SER A 237 -27.97 1.11 20.85
CA SER A 237 -27.00 0.14 20.34
C SER A 237 -25.68 0.29 21.11
N GLY A 238 -25.22 -0.80 21.69
CA GLY A 238 -23.99 -0.81 22.46
C GLY A 238 -23.60 -2.22 22.88
N GLU A 239 -22.39 -2.34 23.40
CA GLU A 239 -21.93 -3.57 24.05
C GLU A 239 -22.66 -3.75 25.38
N VAL A 240 -23.34 -4.88 25.52
CA VAL A 240 -24.06 -5.24 26.74
C VAL A 240 -23.07 -5.79 27.76
N ARG A 241 -23.07 -5.21 28.95
CA ARG A 241 -22.19 -5.59 30.04
C ARG A 241 -23.00 -5.96 31.28
N GLN A 242 -22.40 -6.75 32.15
CA GLN A 242 -22.95 -6.99 33.47
C GLN A 242 -22.70 -5.77 34.36
N GLY A 243 -23.73 -5.31 35.07
CA GLY A 243 -23.59 -4.27 36.09
C GLY A 243 -22.72 -4.71 37.27
N TYR A 244 -22.16 -3.75 37.99
CA TYR A 244 -21.33 -4.01 39.17
C TYR A 244 -22.14 -4.74 40.28
N ARG A 245 -21.50 -5.70 40.97
CA ARG A 245 -22.10 -6.53 42.05
C ARG A 245 -23.39 -7.27 41.66
N GLY A 246 -23.44 -7.83 40.46
CA GLY A 246 -24.64 -8.58 40.02
C GLY A 246 -25.84 -7.69 39.67
N GLY A 247 -25.63 -6.37 39.55
CA GLY A 247 -26.64 -5.47 38.99
C GLY A 247 -27.01 -5.87 37.55
N GLY A 248 -28.19 -5.41 37.10
CA GLY A 248 -28.73 -5.71 35.77
C GLY A 248 -27.82 -5.30 34.60
N LYS A 249 -28.28 -5.55 33.37
CA LYS A 249 -27.48 -5.26 32.17
C LYS A 249 -27.24 -3.76 32.00
N VAL A 250 -26.03 -3.41 31.57
CA VAL A 250 -25.60 -2.02 31.34
C VAL A 250 -24.95 -1.86 29.97
N MET A 251 -25.02 -0.66 29.40
CA MET A 251 -24.24 -0.27 28.22
C MET A 251 -23.43 0.98 28.54
N HIS A 252 -22.13 0.97 28.27
CA HIS A 252 -21.30 2.16 28.35
C HIS A 252 -21.24 2.87 27.00
N HIS A 253 -21.48 4.17 27.01
CA HIS A 253 -21.47 5.02 25.82
C HIS A 253 -22.26 4.45 24.62
N PRO A 254 -23.50 3.95 24.79
CA PRO A 254 -24.28 3.45 23.66
C PRO A 254 -24.65 4.58 22.70
N ASP A 255 -24.83 4.22 21.43
CA ASP A 255 -25.53 5.06 20.47
C ASP A 255 -27.02 5.08 20.86
N VAL A 256 -27.62 6.27 20.98
CA VAL A 256 -29.05 6.43 21.30
C VAL A 256 -29.73 7.25 20.22
N GLU A 257 -30.92 6.80 19.83
CA GLU A 257 -31.86 7.54 18.99
C GLU A 257 -33.26 7.54 19.61
N LEU A 258 -33.94 8.68 19.52
CA LEU A 258 -35.32 8.82 19.98
C LEU A 258 -36.27 8.45 18.83
N LEU A 259 -37.24 7.60 19.13
CA LEU A 259 -38.30 7.21 18.21
C LEU A 259 -39.49 8.17 18.38
N GLY A 260 -40.02 8.63 17.26
CA GLY A 260 -41.24 9.42 17.16
C GLY A 260 -42.51 8.59 17.36
N PRO A 261 -43.69 9.24 17.28
CA PRO A 261 -44.99 8.63 17.65
C PRO A 261 -45.37 7.40 16.82
N SER A 262 -44.90 7.33 15.57
CA SER A 262 -45.12 6.22 14.62
C SER A 262 -44.03 5.13 14.70
N GLY A 263 -43.08 5.23 15.63
CA GLY A 263 -41.91 4.33 15.71
C GLY A 263 -40.77 4.68 14.75
N GLU A 264 -40.91 5.77 13.98
CA GLU A 264 -39.86 6.31 13.09
C GLU A 264 -38.93 7.28 13.83
N PRO A 265 -37.65 7.44 13.43
CA PRO A 265 -36.73 8.40 14.04
C PRO A 265 -37.27 9.84 14.11
N SER A 266 -37.18 10.47 15.28
CA SER A 266 -37.75 11.82 15.54
C SER A 266 -36.83 13.00 15.19
N GLY A 267 -35.88 12.82 14.25
CA GLY A 267 -34.92 13.85 13.81
C GLY A 267 -34.83 13.97 12.29
N PRO A 268 -34.08 14.95 11.75
CA PRO A 268 -33.80 15.00 10.32
C PRO A 268 -33.24 13.65 9.87
N ARG A 269 -33.70 13.15 8.72
CA ARG A 269 -33.30 11.86 8.09
C ARG A 269 -31.79 11.69 7.81
N ASP A 270 -30.96 12.62 8.27
CA ASP A 270 -29.50 12.58 8.21
C ASP A 270 -28.89 11.43 9.03
N ASP A 271 -29.63 10.83 9.97
CA ASP A 271 -29.15 9.69 10.77
C ASP A 271 -29.73 8.35 10.31
N ASP A 272 -29.16 7.84 9.22
CA ASP A 272 -29.44 6.51 8.64
C ASP A 272 -28.91 5.34 9.52
N SER A 273 -28.74 5.53 10.84
CA SER A 273 -28.02 4.59 11.72
C SER A 273 -28.91 3.55 12.42
N PHE A 274 -30.21 3.48 12.12
CA PHE A 274 -31.15 2.67 12.91
C PHE A 274 -32.31 2.16 12.03
N GLY A 275 -32.89 1.01 12.40
CA GLY A 275 -33.90 0.33 11.58
C GLY A 275 -33.35 -0.28 10.28
N ARG A 276 -32.02 -0.39 10.17
CA ARG A 276 -31.33 -0.95 8.99
C ARG A 276 -30.01 -1.60 9.38
N VAL A 277 -29.34 -2.15 8.37
CA VAL A 277 -28.00 -2.72 8.51
C VAL A 277 -26.99 -1.60 8.37
N VAL A 278 -26.18 -1.40 9.41
CA VAL A 278 -25.28 -0.24 9.53
C VAL A 278 -23.83 -0.65 9.27
N PRO A 279 -23.10 0.06 8.39
CA PRO A 279 -21.68 -0.20 8.17
C PRO A 279 -20.83 0.18 9.39
N VAL A 280 -19.81 -0.62 9.67
CA VAL A 280 -18.80 -0.33 10.69
C VAL A 280 -17.42 -0.25 10.04
N TYR A 281 -16.86 0.95 10.04
CA TYR A 281 -15.57 1.25 9.43
C TYR A 281 -14.37 1.01 10.37
N SER A 282 -13.17 1.15 9.82
CA SER A 282 -11.94 1.35 10.59
C SER A 282 -12.01 2.66 11.37
N ASP A 283 -11.64 2.62 12.65
CA ASP A 283 -11.67 3.80 13.52
C ASP A 283 -10.71 4.87 12.97
N VAL A 284 -11.10 6.12 13.13
CA VAL A 284 -10.24 7.28 12.83
C VAL A 284 -10.02 8.00 14.15
N GLU A 285 -8.77 8.13 14.55
CA GLU A 285 -8.45 8.74 15.85
C GLU A 285 -9.03 10.15 15.95
N GLY A 286 -9.78 10.40 17.02
CA GLY A 286 -10.40 11.68 17.27
C GLY A 286 -11.60 12.02 16.36
N ILE A 287 -12.12 11.09 15.56
CA ILE A 287 -13.41 11.23 14.86
C ILE A 287 -14.39 10.19 15.42
N PRO A 288 -15.53 10.60 16.01
CA PRO A 288 -16.55 9.65 16.47
C PRO A 288 -17.11 8.80 15.30
N PRO A 289 -17.35 7.48 15.48
CA PRO A 289 -17.84 6.61 14.41
C PRO A 289 -19.10 7.12 13.70
N ARG A 290 -20.04 7.72 14.43
CA ARG A 290 -21.26 8.34 13.86
C ARG A 290 -20.94 9.52 12.95
N THR A 291 -19.95 10.34 13.32
CA THR A 291 -19.52 11.47 12.47
C THR A 291 -18.87 10.94 11.20
N PHE A 292 -18.04 9.89 11.33
CA PHE A 292 -17.37 9.30 10.18
C PHE A 292 -18.36 8.66 9.20
N ARG A 293 -19.35 7.89 9.69
CA ARG A 293 -20.43 7.35 8.85
C ARG A 293 -21.19 8.43 8.07
N ARG A 294 -21.43 9.59 8.67
CA ARG A 294 -22.10 10.72 7.99
C ARG A 294 -21.24 11.30 6.87
N ILE A 295 -19.92 11.37 7.05
CA ILE A 295 -18.99 11.81 6.01
C ILE A 295 -18.99 10.81 4.86
N GLU A 296 -18.91 9.51 5.16
CA GLU A 296 -19.01 8.42 4.20
C GLU A 296 -20.33 8.46 3.41
N LYS A 297 -21.47 8.67 4.10
CA LYS A 297 -22.79 8.78 3.47
C LYS A 297 -22.84 9.89 2.44
N ARG A 298 -22.31 11.07 2.79
CA ARG A 298 -22.24 12.21 1.86
C ARG A 298 -21.33 11.92 0.67
N ALA A 299 -20.17 11.31 0.89
CA ALA A 299 -19.27 10.91 -0.18
C ALA A 299 -19.98 9.95 -1.16
N VAL A 300 -20.66 8.92 -0.65
CA VAL A 300 -21.42 7.97 -1.46
C VAL A 300 -22.56 8.66 -2.21
N ASP A 301 -23.38 9.46 -1.54
CA ASP A 301 -24.55 10.08 -2.16
C ASP A 301 -24.18 11.09 -3.26
N GLU A 302 -23.11 11.86 -3.06
CA GLU A 302 -22.70 12.93 -3.99
C GLU A 302 -21.76 12.45 -5.10
N TYR A 303 -20.84 11.51 -4.80
CA TYR A 303 -19.69 11.20 -5.66
C TYR A 303 -19.72 9.81 -6.30
N VAL A 304 -20.48 8.84 -5.80
CA VAL A 304 -20.45 7.47 -6.34
C VAL A 304 -20.83 7.39 -7.83
N ARG A 305 -21.63 8.35 -8.31
CA ARG A 305 -22.03 8.46 -9.73
C ARG A 305 -20.89 8.80 -10.68
N PHE A 306 -19.77 9.32 -10.17
CA PHE A 306 -18.59 9.65 -10.97
C PHE A 306 -17.62 8.48 -11.08
N VAL A 307 -17.90 7.36 -10.39
CA VAL A 307 -17.08 6.15 -10.48
C VAL A 307 -17.34 5.44 -11.80
N GLU A 308 -16.30 5.30 -12.60
CA GLU A 308 -16.34 4.57 -13.86
C GLU A 308 -16.27 3.06 -13.64
N ASP A 309 -17.01 2.29 -14.43
CA ASP A 309 -16.97 0.83 -14.37
C ASP A 309 -15.85 0.29 -15.29
N LEU A 310 -14.75 -0.17 -14.68
CA LEU A 310 -13.59 -0.70 -15.40
C LEU A 310 -13.86 -2.07 -16.03
N LEU A 311 -14.89 -2.79 -15.59
CA LEU A 311 -15.23 -4.10 -16.15
C LEU A 311 -16.04 -3.92 -17.44
N PRO A 312 -15.60 -4.50 -18.57
CA PRO A 312 -16.39 -4.48 -19.79
C PRO A 312 -17.79 -5.07 -19.56
N GLU A 313 -18.82 -4.39 -20.08
CA GLU A 313 -20.21 -4.79 -19.92
C GLU A 313 -20.49 -6.28 -20.25
N PRO A 314 -19.90 -6.87 -21.32
CA PRO A 314 -20.09 -8.29 -21.61
C PRO A 314 -19.54 -9.23 -20.53
N VAL A 315 -18.46 -8.86 -19.84
CA VAL A 315 -17.90 -9.64 -18.72
C VAL A 315 -18.81 -9.53 -17.51
N ARG A 316 -19.22 -8.30 -17.18
CA ARG A 316 -20.13 -8.00 -16.06
C ARG A 316 -21.47 -8.73 -16.20
N LYS A 317 -22.11 -8.67 -17.37
CA LYS A 317 -23.38 -9.37 -17.67
C LYS A 317 -23.24 -10.89 -17.57
N ARG A 318 -22.21 -11.46 -18.19
CA ARG A 318 -21.95 -12.91 -18.15
C ARG A 318 -21.75 -13.44 -16.74
N ARG A 319 -21.10 -12.64 -15.88
CA ARG A 319 -20.85 -12.98 -14.47
C ARG A 319 -21.98 -12.54 -13.54
N ARG A 320 -23.04 -11.90 -14.04
CA ARG A 320 -24.17 -11.36 -13.25
C ARG A 320 -23.69 -10.51 -12.08
N LEU A 321 -22.84 -9.55 -12.38
CA LEU A 321 -22.25 -8.64 -11.39
C LEU A 321 -22.94 -7.27 -11.44
N LEU A 322 -23.02 -6.61 -10.28
CA LEU A 322 -23.44 -5.21 -10.17
C LEU A 322 -22.51 -4.29 -10.96
N THR A 323 -22.96 -3.08 -11.29
CA THR A 323 -22.03 -2.02 -11.71
C THR A 323 -21.17 -1.58 -10.52
N LEU A 324 -20.00 -0.98 -10.78
CA LEU A 324 -19.14 -0.50 -9.69
C LEU A 324 -19.85 0.53 -8.78
N PRO A 325 -20.57 1.54 -9.31
CA PRO A 325 -21.33 2.47 -8.45
C PRO A 325 -22.41 1.81 -7.60
N GLU A 326 -23.13 0.81 -8.12
CA GLU A 326 -24.12 0.06 -7.36
C GLU A 326 -23.48 -0.77 -6.25
N ALA A 327 -22.36 -1.44 -6.55
CA ALA A 327 -21.64 -2.23 -5.57
C ALA A 327 -21.08 -1.38 -4.44
N LEU A 328 -20.51 -0.21 -4.73
CA LEU A 328 -20.02 0.72 -3.71
C LEU A 328 -21.16 1.28 -2.85
N ARG A 329 -22.28 1.65 -3.47
CA ARG A 329 -23.47 2.12 -2.73
C ARG A 329 -23.98 1.05 -1.77
N GLU A 330 -24.19 -0.18 -2.26
CA GLU A 330 -24.66 -1.29 -1.43
C GLU A 330 -23.61 -1.75 -0.41
N ALA A 331 -22.31 -1.61 -0.68
CA ALA A 331 -21.27 -1.91 0.29
C ALA A 331 -21.24 -0.89 1.44
N HIS A 332 -21.42 0.41 1.17
CA HIS A 332 -21.43 1.41 2.25
C HIS A 332 -22.79 1.45 2.96
N PHE A 333 -23.89 1.53 2.21
CA PHE A 333 -25.24 1.71 2.76
C PHE A 333 -26.18 0.69 2.11
N PRO A 334 -26.18 -0.55 2.61
CA PRO A 334 -26.94 -1.63 1.98
C PRO A 334 -28.44 -1.46 2.15
N GLU A 335 -29.16 -1.67 1.05
CA GLU A 335 -30.62 -1.71 1.03
C GLU A 335 -31.06 -3.07 0.51
N LYS A 336 -30.69 -3.39 -0.74
CA LYS A 336 -31.08 -4.66 -1.39
C LYS A 336 -30.33 -5.84 -0.81
N PHE A 337 -29.07 -5.66 -0.43
CA PHE A 337 -28.20 -6.73 0.08
C PHE A 337 -27.96 -6.66 1.59
N ALA A 338 -28.80 -5.90 2.31
CA ALA A 338 -28.66 -5.68 3.76
C ALA A 338 -28.57 -6.98 4.55
N GLU A 339 -29.46 -7.93 4.30
CA GLU A 339 -29.49 -9.20 5.03
C GLU A 339 -28.25 -10.07 4.77
N GLU A 340 -27.80 -10.14 3.52
CA GLU A 340 -26.61 -10.89 3.11
C GLU A 340 -25.34 -10.34 3.78
N LEU A 341 -25.21 -9.01 3.80
CA LEU A 341 -24.08 -8.31 4.41
C LEU A 341 -24.11 -8.37 5.94
N ALA A 342 -25.30 -8.30 6.56
CA ALA A 342 -25.47 -8.46 8.00
C ALA A 342 -25.05 -9.84 8.51
N ARG A 343 -25.35 -10.90 7.74
CA ARG A 343 -24.93 -12.27 8.05
C ARG A 343 -23.43 -12.51 7.81
N GLY A 344 -22.73 -11.56 7.20
CA GLY A 344 -21.31 -11.66 6.90
C GLY A 344 -20.98 -12.72 5.85
N VAL A 345 -21.93 -13.06 4.97
CA VAL A 345 -21.77 -14.14 3.97
C VAL A 345 -20.58 -13.81 3.06
N PRO A 346 -19.52 -14.65 3.06
CA PRO A 346 -18.45 -14.52 2.09
C PRO A 346 -19.01 -14.73 0.68
N GLY A 347 -18.82 -13.76 -0.21
CA GLY A 347 -19.28 -13.85 -1.61
C GLY A 347 -20.62 -13.19 -1.92
N GLY A 348 -21.16 -12.41 -0.98
CA GLY A 348 -22.32 -11.55 -1.26
C GLY A 348 -22.11 -10.58 -2.43
N GLN A 349 -23.17 -10.21 -3.16
CA GLN A 349 -23.09 -9.53 -4.47
C GLN A 349 -22.19 -8.27 -4.49
N PRO A 350 -22.35 -7.29 -3.57
CA PRO A 350 -21.47 -6.10 -3.55
C PRO A 350 -19.99 -6.48 -3.34
N ARG A 351 -19.70 -7.37 -2.38
CA ARG A 351 -18.33 -7.84 -2.11
C ARG A 351 -17.77 -8.67 -3.26
N ARG A 352 -18.60 -9.51 -3.88
CA ARG A 352 -18.25 -10.34 -5.03
C ARG A 352 -17.87 -9.48 -6.24
N ARG A 353 -18.60 -8.39 -6.50
CA ARG A 353 -18.27 -7.44 -7.56
C ARG A 353 -16.90 -6.78 -7.34
N LEU A 354 -16.62 -6.32 -6.12
CA LEU A 354 -15.36 -5.65 -5.79
C LEU A 354 -14.18 -6.62 -5.87
N ALA A 355 -14.29 -7.80 -5.24
CA ALA A 355 -13.26 -8.83 -5.29
C ALA A 355 -12.99 -9.36 -6.71
N PHE A 356 -14.06 -9.49 -7.53
CA PHE A 356 -13.90 -9.92 -8.92
C PHE A 356 -13.08 -8.90 -9.73
N GLU A 357 -13.33 -7.61 -9.58
CA GLU A 357 -12.58 -6.57 -10.31
C GLU A 357 -11.12 -6.52 -9.89
N GLU A 358 -10.84 -6.59 -8.59
CA GLU A 358 -9.46 -6.63 -8.11
C GLU A 358 -8.69 -7.81 -8.72
N LEU A 359 -9.26 -9.01 -8.65
CA LEU A 359 -8.65 -10.20 -9.27
C LEU A 359 -8.58 -10.10 -10.80
N PHE A 360 -9.59 -9.50 -11.44
CA PHE A 360 -9.59 -9.29 -12.88
C PHE A 360 -8.45 -8.36 -13.30
N LEU A 361 -8.23 -7.26 -12.60
CA LEU A 361 -7.14 -6.31 -12.88
C LEU A 361 -5.76 -6.97 -12.69
N VAL A 362 -5.59 -7.79 -11.64
CA VAL A 362 -4.38 -8.58 -11.43
C VAL A 362 -4.15 -9.57 -12.58
N GLN A 363 -5.18 -10.33 -12.97
CA GLN A 363 -5.08 -11.29 -14.08
C GLN A 363 -4.86 -10.60 -15.43
N LEU A 364 -5.45 -9.43 -15.64
CA LEU A 364 -5.23 -8.62 -16.83
C LEU A 364 -3.78 -8.15 -16.91
N GLY A 365 -3.20 -7.66 -15.80
CA GLY A 365 -1.78 -7.32 -15.73
C GLY A 365 -0.86 -8.50 -16.07
N LEU A 366 -1.15 -9.68 -15.51
CA LEU A 366 -0.42 -10.91 -15.82
C LEU A 366 -0.60 -11.36 -17.28
N ALA A 367 -1.78 -11.17 -17.86
CA ALA A 367 -2.06 -11.51 -19.26
C ALA A 367 -1.35 -10.55 -20.22
N LEU A 368 -1.32 -9.24 -19.92
CA LEU A 368 -0.57 -8.24 -20.67
C LEU A 368 0.94 -8.50 -20.62
N ARG A 369 1.46 -8.88 -19.45
CA ARG A 369 2.86 -9.32 -19.30
C ARG A 369 3.15 -10.57 -20.14
N ARG A 370 2.26 -11.57 -20.12
CA ARG A 370 2.39 -12.81 -20.92
C ARG A 370 2.26 -12.58 -22.43
N ARG A 371 1.47 -11.59 -22.86
CA ARG A 371 1.30 -11.21 -24.27
C ARG A 371 2.47 -10.42 -24.86
N GLY A 372 3.51 -10.15 -24.08
CA GLY A 372 4.76 -9.62 -24.62
C GLY A 372 4.82 -8.11 -24.77
N VAL A 373 4.13 -7.34 -23.90
CA VAL A 373 4.30 -5.87 -23.90
C VAL A 373 5.76 -5.45 -23.63
N LYS A 374 6.61 -6.34 -23.11
CA LYS A 374 8.08 -6.35 -23.32
C LYS A 374 8.61 -7.78 -23.24
N VAL A 375 8.67 -8.51 -24.35
CA VAL A 375 9.58 -9.67 -24.44
C VAL A 375 10.92 -9.08 -24.85
N GLU A 376 11.83 -8.89 -23.90
CA GLU A 376 13.21 -8.60 -24.26
C GLU A 376 13.75 -9.80 -25.06
N PRO A 377 14.53 -9.57 -26.13
CA PRO A 377 15.18 -10.68 -26.82
C PRO A 377 16.08 -11.42 -25.82
N GLY A 378 15.87 -12.72 -25.70
CA GLY A 378 16.65 -13.59 -24.84
C GLY A 378 17.74 -14.34 -25.61
N ILE A 379 18.26 -15.37 -24.98
CA ILE A 379 19.16 -16.35 -25.60
C ILE A 379 18.47 -17.70 -25.64
N SER A 380 18.67 -18.45 -26.73
CA SER A 380 18.19 -19.83 -26.84
C SER A 380 19.33 -20.80 -26.61
N PHE A 381 19.08 -21.78 -25.75
CA PHE A 381 19.92 -22.95 -25.57
C PHE A 381 19.51 -24.06 -26.54
N ARG A 382 20.47 -24.85 -27.04
CA ARG A 382 20.17 -26.07 -27.81
C ARG A 382 19.48 -27.10 -26.92
N ALA A 383 20.02 -27.29 -25.72
CA ALA A 383 19.50 -28.20 -24.68
C ALA A 383 18.98 -29.53 -25.27
N LEU A 384 19.78 -30.22 -26.09
CA LEU A 384 19.35 -31.43 -26.79
C LEU A 384 18.90 -32.51 -25.79
N PRO A 385 17.85 -33.31 -26.10
CA PRO A 385 17.36 -34.36 -25.19
C PRO A 385 18.46 -35.28 -24.68
N GLU A 386 19.37 -35.72 -25.55
CA GLU A 386 20.48 -36.61 -25.20
C GLU A 386 21.48 -35.95 -24.25
N ALA A 387 21.61 -34.63 -24.33
CA ALA A 387 22.48 -33.83 -23.47
C ALA A 387 21.87 -33.69 -22.07
N VAL A 388 20.57 -33.41 -22.00
CA VAL A 388 19.80 -33.42 -20.75
C VAL A 388 19.86 -34.79 -20.07
N ASP A 389 19.70 -35.87 -20.82
CA ASP A 389 19.77 -37.24 -20.29
C ASP A 389 21.16 -37.58 -19.72
N ARG A 390 22.24 -37.16 -20.40
CA ARG A 390 23.62 -37.30 -19.87
C ARG A 390 23.81 -36.52 -18.58
N ILE A 391 23.33 -35.27 -18.52
CA ILE A 391 23.41 -34.43 -17.31
C ILE A 391 22.68 -35.09 -16.14
N VAL A 392 21.45 -35.57 -16.37
CA VAL A 392 20.64 -36.23 -15.33
C VAL A 392 21.28 -37.54 -14.88
N SER A 393 21.82 -38.33 -15.82
CA SER A 393 22.45 -39.63 -15.53
C SER A 393 23.80 -39.51 -14.81
N ALA A 394 24.44 -38.34 -14.87
CA ALA A 394 25.68 -38.07 -14.15
C ALA A 394 25.47 -37.81 -12.64
N LEU A 395 24.22 -37.62 -12.20
CA LEU A 395 23.92 -37.46 -10.78
C LEU A 395 24.12 -38.79 -10.03
N PRO A 396 24.58 -38.75 -8.76
CA PRO A 396 24.86 -39.97 -8.01
C PRO A 396 23.60 -40.73 -7.55
N TRP A 397 22.40 -40.21 -7.83
CA TRP A 397 21.12 -40.84 -7.54
C TRP A 397 20.11 -40.51 -8.64
N PRO A 398 19.08 -41.37 -8.85
CA PRO A 398 18.02 -41.08 -9.80
C PRO A 398 17.12 -39.94 -9.32
N LEU A 399 16.73 -39.05 -10.24
CA LEU A 399 15.75 -38.01 -9.96
C LEU A 399 14.34 -38.61 -9.80
N THR A 400 13.53 -38.02 -8.93
CA THR A 400 12.11 -38.35 -8.81
C THR A 400 11.35 -37.92 -10.08
N GLY A 401 10.17 -38.50 -10.34
CA GLY A 401 9.34 -38.09 -11.48
C GLY A 401 8.96 -36.60 -11.45
N ALA A 402 8.84 -35.98 -10.27
CA ALA A 402 8.60 -34.55 -10.14
C ALA A 402 9.83 -33.72 -10.54
N GLN A 403 11.03 -34.13 -10.12
CA GLN A 403 12.29 -33.49 -10.48
C GLN A 403 12.57 -33.62 -11.98
N GLN A 404 12.33 -34.80 -12.58
CA GLN A 404 12.46 -35.03 -14.02
C GLN A 404 11.56 -34.10 -14.83
N ARG A 405 10.27 -34.01 -14.48
CA ARG A 405 9.34 -33.05 -15.13
C ARG A 405 9.82 -31.60 -15.00
N ALA A 406 10.38 -31.23 -13.84
CA ALA A 406 10.91 -29.88 -13.64
C ALA A 406 12.14 -29.60 -14.50
N VAL A 407 13.08 -30.56 -14.63
CA VAL A 407 14.25 -30.44 -15.52
C VAL A 407 13.82 -30.31 -16.98
N ILE A 408 12.87 -31.13 -17.44
CA ILE A 408 12.35 -31.06 -18.82
C ILE A 408 11.69 -29.70 -19.06
N ALA A 409 10.83 -29.22 -18.16
CA ALA A 409 10.19 -27.92 -18.29
C ALA A 409 11.19 -26.75 -18.30
N LEU A 410 12.26 -26.84 -17.52
CA LEU A 410 13.37 -25.86 -17.55
C LEU A 410 14.09 -25.91 -18.89
N ALA A 411 14.44 -27.11 -19.39
CA ALA A 411 15.09 -27.27 -20.69
C ALA A 411 14.23 -26.73 -21.84
N ASP A 412 12.92 -27.02 -21.84
CA ASP A 412 11.97 -26.53 -22.85
C ASP A 412 11.84 -25.00 -22.84
N ASP A 413 11.83 -24.37 -21.67
CA ASP A 413 11.82 -22.91 -21.57
C ASP A 413 13.18 -22.30 -21.99
N MET A 414 14.30 -22.93 -21.63
CA MET A 414 15.65 -22.51 -22.04
C MET A 414 15.87 -22.60 -23.57
N ARG A 415 15.12 -23.45 -24.29
CA ARG A 415 15.19 -23.51 -25.77
C ARG A 415 14.52 -22.32 -26.46
N LYS A 416 13.68 -21.55 -25.78
CA LYS A 416 12.93 -20.45 -26.38
C LYS A 416 13.83 -19.23 -26.65
N PRO A 417 13.48 -18.34 -27.59
CA PRO A 417 14.22 -17.10 -27.85
C PRO A 417 13.94 -16.00 -26.82
N GLU A 418 13.07 -16.25 -25.86
CA GLU A 418 12.69 -15.32 -24.80
C GLU A 418 13.32 -15.68 -23.44
N PRO A 419 13.62 -14.71 -22.56
CA PRO A 419 14.16 -14.98 -21.24
C PRO A 419 13.24 -15.87 -20.39
N MET A 420 13.79 -16.97 -19.88
CA MET A 420 13.08 -17.84 -18.94
C MET A 420 12.92 -17.14 -17.58
N ASN A 421 11.67 -16.97 -17.14
CA ASN A 421 11.31 -16.50 -15.80
C ASN A 421 10.46 -17.56 -15.08
N ARG A 422 11.13 -18.54 -14.45
CA ARG A 422 10.47 -19.69 -13.81
C ARG A 422 10.76 -19.76 -12.31
N LEU A 423 9.71 -20.00 -11.52
CA LEU A 423 9.81 -20.32 -10.10
C LEU A 423 9.86 -21.85 -9.93
N LEU A 424 10.99 -22.38 -9.43
CA LEU A 424 11.11 -23.77 -9.02
C LEU A 424 10.66 -23.91 -7.56
N GLN A 425 9.43 -24.37 -7.35
CA GLN A 425 8.84 -24.52 -6.02
C GLN A 425 8.92 -25.97 -5.53
N GLY A 426 9.26 -26.15 -4.25
CA GLY A 426 9.27 -27.45 -3.57
C GLY A 426 9.67 -27.33 -2.10
N ASP A 427 9.32 -28.32 -1.29
CA ASP A 427 9.60 -28.33 0.14
C ASP A 427 11.11 -28.43 0.46
N VAL A 428 11.49 -28.19 1.71
CA VAL A 428 12.86 -28.40 2.17
C VAL A 428 13.22 -29.88 2.00
N GLY A 429 14.38 -30.17 1.40
CA GLY A 429 14.80 -31.54 1.11
C GLY A 429 14.23 -32.15 -0.18
N SER A 430 13.36 -31.45 -0.93
CA SER A 430 12.79 -31.97 -2.19
C SER A 430 13.79 -32.04 -3.37
N GLY A 431 15.07 -31.74 -3.14
CA GLY A 431 16.13 -31.79 -4.15
C GLY A 431 16.12 -30.65 -5.17
N LYS A 432 15.60 -29.47 -4.83
CA LYS A 432 15.60 -28.27 -5.71
C LYS A 432 16.99 -27.96 -6.27
N THR A 433 18.03 -28.08 -5.44
CA THR A 433 19.43 -27.83 -5.84
C THR A 433 19.91 -28.75 -6.95
N ALA A 434 19.47 -30.02 -6.98
CA ALA A 434 19.83 -30.95 -8.05
C ALA A 434 19.19 -30.55 -9.38
N VAL A 435 17.91 -30.16 -9.35
CA VAL A 435 17.19 -29.65 -10.53
C VAL A 435 17.84 -28.35 -11.05
N ALA A 436 18.18 -27.44 -10.15
CA ALA A 436 18.86 -26.19 -10.48
C ALA A 436 20.26 -26.44 -11.07
N LEU A 437 21.01 -27.42 -10.55
CA LEU A 437 22.29 -27.83 -11.11
C LEU A 437 22.13 -28.40 -12.54
N CYS A 438 21.09 -29.18 -12.82
CA CYS A 438 20.82 -29.66 -14.18
C CYS A 438 20.62 -28.48 -15.15
N ALA A 439 19.84 -27.46 -14.76
CA ALA A 439 19.66 -26.26 -15.58
C ALA A 439 20.96 -25.47 -15.79
N ALA A 440 21.75 -25.28 -14.72
CA ALA A 440 23.08 -24.67 -14.83
C ALA A 440 23.98 -25.44 -15.79
N ARG A 441 23.94 -26.78 -15.74
CA ARG A 441 24.71 -27.65 -16.61
C ARG A 441 24.32 -27.54 -18.07
N ILE A 442 23.03 -27.39 -18.38
CA ILE A 442 22.54 -27.12 -19.74
C ILE A 442 23.15 -25.82 -20.28
N ALA A 443 23.13 -24.74 -19.49
CA ALA A 443 23.75 -23.48 -19.90
C ALA A 443 25.26 -23.62 -20.18
N VAL A 444 25.96 -24.38 -19.32
CA VAL A 444 27.40 -24.65 -19.48
C VAL A 444 27.71 -25.49 -20.72
N GLU A 445 26.89 -26.49 -21.06
CA GLU A 445 27.10 -27.30 -22.28
C GLU A 445 27.00 -26.48 -23.57
N ASP A 446 26.18 -25.42 -23.56
CA ASP A 446 26.04 -24.50 -24.70
C ASP A 446 27.03 -23.32 -24.65
N GLY A 447 28.03 -23.38 -23.77
CA GLY A 447 29.12 -22.40 -23.71
C GLY A 447 28.77 -21.10 -22.99
N TYR A 448 27.78 -21.13 -22.09
CA TYR A 448 27.43 -20.02 -21.20
C TYR A 448 27.86 -20.30 -19.76
N GLN A 449 27.95 -19.24 -18.97
CA GLN A 449 28.12 -19.33 -17.52
C GLN A 449 26.76 -19.36 -16.82
N ALA A 450 26.70 -19.97 -15.64
CA ALA A 450 25.55 -19.93 -14.75
C ALA A 450 25.92 -19.33 -13.40
N ALA A 451 25.04 -18.49 -12.86
CA ALA A 451 25.20 -17.90 -11.53
C ALA A 451 24.16 -18.48 -10.56
N LEU A 452 24.57 -18.82 -9.33
CA LEU A 452 23.68 -19.19 -8.22
C LEU A 452 23.86 -18.18 -7.09
N MET A 453 22.81 -17.40 -6.85
CA MET A 453 22.76 -16.41 -5.78
C MET A 453 22.06 -16.99 -4.55
N ALA A 454 22.72 -16.90 -3.41
CA ALA A 454 22.20 -17.29 -2.10
C ALA A 454 22.11 -16.08 -1.17
N PRO A 455 21.18 -16.05 -0.20
CA PRO A 455 20.90 -14.85 0.60
C PRO A 455 21.97 -14.57 1.66
N THR A 456 22.79 -15.56 2.01
CA THR A 456 23.86 -15.43 3.00
C THR A 456 25.14 -16.11 2.51
N GLU A 457 26.28 -15.66 3.01
CA GLU A 457 27.59 -16.24 2.66
C GLU A 457 27.67 -17.72 3.03
N ILE A 458 27.14 -18.09 4.20
CA ILE A 458 27.10 -19.48 4.67
C ILE A 458 26.34 -20.39 3.68
N LEU A 459 25.20 -19.92 3.15
CA LEU A 459 24.44 -20.68 2.17
C LEU A 459 25.16 -20.73 0.81
N ALA A 460 25.82 -19.64 0.40
CA ALA A 460 26.63 -19.63 -0.82
C ALA A 460 27.79 -20.64 -0.73
N GLU A 461 28.52 -20.68 0.40
CA GLU A 461 29.56 -21.66 0.67
C GLU A 461 29.03 -23.10 0.65
N GLN A 462 27.88 -23.34 1.29
CA GLN A 462 27.24 -24.65 1.31
C GLN A 462 26.86 -25.11 -0.10
N HIS A 463 26.29 -24.22 -0.91
CA HIS A 463 25.96 -24.51 -2.31
C HIS A 463 27.23 -24.77 -3.12
N ALA A 464 28.24 -23.90 -3.04
CA ALA A 464 29.51 -24.09 -3.75
C ALA A 464 30.18 -25.43 -3.41
N ARG A 465 30.22 -25.79 -2.12
CA ARG A 465 30.75 -27.09 -1.67
C ARG A 465 29.93 -28.25 -2.23
N SER A 466 28.60 -28.16 -2.17
CA SER A 466 27.70 -29.20 -2.69
C SER A 466 27.85 -29.39 -4.20
N LEU A 467 27.88 -28.30 -4.96
CA LEU A 467 28.04 -28.34 -6.42
C LEU A 467 29.42 -28.88 -6.82
N ARG A 468 30.50 -28.47 -6.15
CA ARG A 468 31.85 -29.03 -6.37
C ARG A 468 31.91 -30.53 -6.14
N MET A 469 31.19 -31.04 -5.13
CA MET A 469 31.12 -32.48 -4.87
C MET A 469 30.32 -33.21 -5.96
N LEU A 470 29.17 -32.67 -6.36
CA LEU A 470 28.31 -33.25 -7.40
C LEU A 470 28.95 -33.23 -8.78
N LEU A 471 29.82 -32.26 -9.05
CA LEU A 471 30.54 -32.10 -10.31
C LEU A 471 31.94 -32.70 -10.29
N ARG A 472 32.28 -33.53 -9.30
CA ARG A 472 33.57 -34.24 -9.30
C ARG A 472 33.68 -35.12 -10.55
N GLY A 473 34.76 -34.95 -11.31
CA GLY A 473 34.97 -35.66 -12.57
C GLY A 473 34.31 -35.01 -13.78
N ALA A 474 33.42 -34.03 -13.58
CA ALA A 474 33.01 -33.14 -14.66
C ALA A 474 34.10 -32.07 -14.88
N GLN A 475 34.42 -31.77 -16.13
CA GLN A 475 35.31 -30.65 -16.49
C GLN A 475 34.56 -29.30 -16.35
N VAL A 476 34.00 -29.04 -15.17
CA VAL A 476 33.23 -27.82 -14.83
C VAL A 476 33.81 -27.19 -13.59
N HIS A 477 34.26 -25.96 -13.71
CA HIS A 477 34.79 -25.16 -12.63
C HIS A 477 33.67 -24.41 -11.90
N VAL A 478 33.62 -24.58 -10.57
CA VAL A 478 32.68 -23.90 -9.69
C VAL A 478 33.45 -22.90 -8.82
N GLU A 479 33.20 -21.61 -9.04
CA GLU A 479 33.82 -20.50 -8.30
C GLU A 479 32.87 -19.92 -7.25
N LEU A 480 33.40 -19.56 -6.08
CA LEU A 480 32.65 -18.89 -5.01
C LEU A 480 33.05 -17.42 -4.96
N VAL A 481 32.07 -16.52 -4.97
CA VAL A 481 32.27 -15.08 -4.81
C VAL A 481 31.47 -14.61 -3.59
N SER A 482 32.18 -14.22 -2.52
CA SER A 482 31.58 -13.67 -1.29
C SER A 482 32.24 -12.33 -0.91
N GLY A 483 31.56 -11.55 -0.08
CA GLY A 483 32.07 -10.27 0.43
C GLY A 483 33.23 -10.45 1.41
N SER A 484 33.30 -11.61 2.06
CA SER A 484 34.38 -12.02 2.95
C SER A 484 35.71 -12.35 2.27
N LEU A 485 35.76 -12.45 0.94
CA LEU A 485 37.01 -12.70 0.21
C LEU A 485 38.01 -11.55 0.37
N SER A 486 39.29 -11.88 0.49
CA SER A 486 40.37 -10.91 0.43
C SER A 486 40.45 -10.25 -0.95
N GLN A 487 41.09 -9.08 -1.05
CA GLN A 487 41.20 -8.37 -2.33
C GLN A 487 41.86 -9.23 -3.42
N ARG A 488 42.90 -10.00 -3.05
CA ARG A 488 43.61 -10.89 -3.98
C ARG A 488 42.72 -12.02 -4.51
N GLU A 489 41.88 -12.60 -3.65
CA GLU A 489 40.93 -13.65 -4.02
C GLU A 489 39.81 -13.08 -4.90
N ARG A 490 39.29 -11.89 -4.57
CA ARG A 490 38.32 -11.19 -5.43
C ARG A 490 38.88 -10.91 -6.82
N ASP A 491 40.11 -10.40 -6.91
CA ASP A 491 40.77 -10.14 -8.20
C ASP A 491 41.00 -11.43 -8.99
N HIS A 492 41.30 -12.54 -8.31
CA HIS A 492 41.40 -13.86 -8.94
C HIS A 492 40.06 -14.36 -9.48
N ALA A 493 39.01 -14.36 -8.65
CA ALA A 493 37.67 -14.75 -9.06
C ALA A 493 37.17 -13.89 -10.23
N ALA A 494 37.35 -12.57 -10.17
CA ALA A 494 36.98 -11.65 -11.24
C ALA A 494 37.69 -11.98 -12.58
N ARG A 495 38.95 -12.42 -12.55
CA ARG A 495 39.65 -12.90 -13.75
C ARG A 495 39.00 -14.17 -14.31
N LEU A 496 38.68 -15.14 -13.45
CA LEU A 496 38.04 -16.39 -13.87
C LEU A 496 36.63 -16.17 -14.44
N LEU A 497 35.89 -15.20 -13.89
CA LEU A 497 34.57 -14.81 -14.39
C LEU A 497 34.68 -14.18 -15.78
N ARG A 498 35.60 -13.23 -15.97
CA ARG A 498 35.82 -12.54 -17.26
C ARG A 498 36.42 -13.42 -18.35
N SER A 499 37.24 -14.42 -17.98
CA SER A 499 37.80 -15.37 -18.95
C SER A 499 36.81 -16.48 -19.34
N GLY A 500 35.70 -16.63 -18.61
CA GLY A 500 34.78 -17.76 -18.78
C GLY A 500 35.31 -19.08 -18.18
N THR A 501 36.46 -19.06 -17.50
CA THR A 501 37.02 -20.25 -16.85
C THR A 501 36.13 -20.73 -15.71
N ALA A 502 35.49 -19.81 -14.98
CA ALA A 502 34.45 -20.16 -14.01
C ALA A 502 33.11 -20.37 -14.71
N GLN A 503 32.72 -21.63 -14.99
CA GLN A 503 31.47 -21.90 -15.70
C GLN A 503 30.24 -21.83 -14.78
N ILE A 504 30.38 -22.20 -13.51
CA ILE A 504 29.32 -22.00 -12.50
C ILE A 504 29.88 -21.11 -11.39
N VAL A 505 29.17 -20.03 -11.08
CA VAL A 505 29.56 -19.08 -10.05
C VAL A 505 28.51 -19.08 -8.97
N VAL A 506 28.93 -19.24 -7.72
CA VAL A 506 28.05 -19.20 -6.54
C VAL A 506 28.40 -17.98 -5.72
N GLY A 507 27.42 -17.25 -5.22
CA GLY A 507 27.70 -16.07 -4.41
C GLY A 507 26.47 -15.44 -3.79
N THR A 508 26.64 -14.25 -3.22
CA THR A 508 25.56 -13.49 -2.60
C THR A 508 25.13 -12.32 -3.51
N HIS A 509 24.62 -11.23 -2.94
CA HIS A 509 24.33 -9.99 -3.65
C HIS A 509 25.56 -9.41 -4.36
N ALA A 510 26.78 -9.77 -3.94
CA ALA A 510 28.02 -9.37 -4.61
C ALA A 510 28.07 -9.75 -6.10
N LEU A 511 27.33 -10.79 -6.51
CA LEU A 511 27.22 -11.17 -7.93
C LEU A 511 26.44 -10.17 -8.79
N ALA A 512 25.61 -9.32 -8.16
CA ALA A 512 24.79 -8.32 -8.83
C ALA A 512 25.39 -6.89 -8.75
N GLU A 513 26.58 -6.74 -8.17
CA GLU A 513 27.30 -5.47 -8.12
C GLU A 513 27.99 -5.16 -9.46
N GLU A 514 28.08 -3.88 -9.84
CA GLU A 514 28.68 -3.42 -11.10
C GLU A 514 30.11 -3.92 -11.34
N ALA A 515 30.85 -4.25 -10.28
CA ALA A 515 32.21 -4.77 -10.38
C ALA A 515 32.31 -6.21 -10.92
N THR A 516 31.20 -6.95 -10.94
CA THR A 516 31.18 -8.37 -11.33
C THR A 516 30.82 -8.54 -12.81
N ALA A 517 31.84 -8.68 -13.65
CA ALA A 517 31.67 -8.88 -15.10
C ALA A 517 31.84 -10.35 -15.51
N PHE A 518 30.75 -10.97 -15.99
CA PHE A 518 30.76 -12.31 -16.59
C PHE A 518 31.21 -12.25 -18.05
N HIS A 519 31.90 -13.28 -18.53
CA HIS A 519 32.19 -13.44 -19.95
C HIS A 519 30.90 -13.63 -20.76
N ARG A 520 30.06 -14.57 -20.34
CA ARG A 520 28.85 -14.96 -21.09
C ARG A 520 27.80 -15.59 -20.17
N LEU A 521 27.20 -14.79 -19.29
CA LEU A 521 26.14 -15.27 -18.39
C LEU A 521 24.89 -15.65 -19.17
N GLY A 522 24.39 -16.87 -18.97
CA GLY A 522 23.18 -17.36 -19.64
C GLY A 522 22.08 -17.83 -18.70
N LEU A 523 22.39 -18.14 -17.44
CA LEU A 523 21.40 -18.53 -16.45
C LEU A 523 21.72 -17.91 -15.09
N ALA A 524 20.72 -17.30 -14.45
CA ALA A 524 20.79 -16.87 -13.06
C ALA A 524 19.78 -17.69 -12.23
N ILE A 525 20.25 -18.30 -11.15
CA ILE A 525 19.47 -19.06 -10.18
C ILE A 525 19.47 -18.28 -8.88
N ILE A 526 18.28 -17.94 -8.37
CA ILE A 526 18.14 -17.20 -7.11
C ILE A 526 17.48 -18.11 -6.08
N ASP A 527 18.21 -18.42 -5.01
CA ASP A 527 17.70 -19.22 -3.90
C ASP A 527 17.08 -18.31 -2.82
N GLU A 528 15.85 -18.58 -2.41
CA GLU A 528 15.13 -17.79 -1.40
C GLU A 528 15.10 -16.27 -1.67
N GLN A 529 14.67 -15.87 -2.88
CA GLN A 529 14.59 -14.45 -3.31
C GLN A 529 13.92 -13.53 -2.27
N HIS A 530 12.95 -14.05 -1.51
CA HIS A 530 12.24 -13.29 -0.48
C HIS A 530 13.13 -12.81 0.69
N ARG A 531 14.34 -13.36 0.85
CA ARG A 531 15.32 -12.93 1.86
C ARG A 531 16.25 -11.83 1.38
N PHE A 532 16.25 -11.51 0.09
CA PHE A 532 17.02 -10.39 -0.46
C PHE A 532 16.28 -9.05 -0.26
N GLY A 533 17.02 -7.97 -0.06
CA GLY A 533 16.48 -6.61 0.02
C GLY A 533 15.84 -6.16 -1.30
N VAL A 534 14.89 -5.21 -1.24
CA VAL A 534 14.10 -4.76 -2.40
C VAL A 534 14.99 -4.27 -3.56
N MET A 535 16.06 -3.53 -3.27
CA MET A 535 17.01 -3.01 -4.27
C MET A 535 17.88 -4.10 -4.92
N THR A 536 18.06 -5.25 -4.27
CA THR A 536 18.83 -6.39 -4.80
C THR A 536 17.96 -7.31 -5.67
N ARG A 537 16.63 -7.13 -5.66
CA ARG A 537 15.68 -7.91 -6.46
C ARG A 537 15.36 -7.25 -7.80
N ALA A 538 15.53 -5.94 -7.89
CA ALA A 538 15.41 -5.15 -9.11
C ALA A 538 16.73 -5.24 -9.88
#